data_AF-M7NPZ9-F1
#
_entry.id   AF-M7NPZ9-F1
#
_cell.length_a   1.000
_cell.length_b   1.000
_cell.length_c   1.000
_cell.angle_alpha   90.00
_cell.angle_beta   90.00
_cell.angle_gamma   90.00
#
_symmetry.space_group_name_H-M   'P 1'
#
loop_
_entity.id
_entity.type
_entity.pdbx_description
1 polymer ?
#
loop_
_entity_poly.entity_id
_entity_poly.type
_entity_poly.pdbx_seq_one_letter_code
_entity_poly.pdbx_strand_id
1 'polypeptide(L)'
;MEYGRNPEDIKFFQGLSFIIGATEEEAKEKEAYYDQFVSVDGYLAHSAIVDKTGRVYPPETPIADLDTNTGKGFSEWVSKHITDREPVVADIAWLQARNTRVVGTPGQIADKIERWQAAGVDGINVINWVIPGSFEEFADKVLPVLRERGLAQSEYAQGTLREKLFGEGPLLNERHPAAGYRGAFASGPSSWDEAAALRGAEVQEAGVPA
;
A
#
# COMPACT_ATOMS: atom_id res chain seq x y z
N MET A 1 2.85 -19.19 14.22
CA MET A 1 3.41 -17.96 13.62
C MET A 1 4.67 -18.36 12.88
N GLU A 2 4.59 -18.46 11.54
CA GLU A 2 5.60 -19.07 10.67
C GLU A 2 6.98 -18.40 10.73
N TYR A 3 7.02 -17.10 11.07
CA TYR A 3 8.25 -16.29 11.08
C TYR A 3 8.69 -15.83 12.49
N GLY A 4 8.14 -16.40 13.57
CA GLY A 4 8.54 -16.04 14.95
C GLY A 4 8.20 -14.60 15.40
N ARG A 5 7.36 -13.88 14.63
CA ARG A 5 6.85 -12.54 14.94
C ARG A 5 5.46 -12.61 15.52
N ASN A 6 5.10 -11.62 16.34
CA ASN A 6 3.74 -11.47 16.84
C ASN A 6 2.84 -10.79 15.79
N PRO A 7 1.51 -11.00 15.80
CA PRO A 7 0.60 -10.35 14.85
C PRO A 7 0.68 -8.82 14.91
N GLU A 8 0.84 -8.24 16.10
CA GLU A 8 0.95 -6.80 16.35
C GLU A 8 2.28 -6.18 15.89
N ASP A 9 3.28 -7.00 15.52
CA ASP A 9 4.54 -6.50 14.95
C ASP A 9 4.35 -5.94 13.53
N ILE A 10 3.17 -6.10 12.91
CA ILE A 10 2.82 -5.62 11.57
C ILE A 10 1.58 -4.73 11.68
N LYS A 11 1.61 -3.59 10.96
CA LYS A 11 0.48 -2.68 10.83
C LYS A 11 -0.06 -2.72 9.41
N PHE A 12 -1.37 -2.92 9.27
CA PHE A 12 -2.04 -2.96 7.98
C PHE A 12 -2.67 -1.61 7.66
N PHE A 13 -2.29 -1.04 6.52
CA PHE A 13 -2.84 0.22 6.03
C PHE A 13 -3.65 -0.02 4.76
N GLN A 14 -4.96 0.23 4.81
CA GLN A 14 -5.81 0.12 3.63
C GLN A 14 -5.71 1.40 2.80
N GLY A 15 -5.36 1.27 1.52
CA GLY A 15 -5.41 2.37 0.56
C GLY A 15 -6.86 2.72 0.21
N LEU A 16 -7.28 3.94 0.49
CA LEU A 16 -8.62 4.45 0.16
C LEU A 16 -8.52 5.85 -0.42
N SER A 17 -9.39 6.17 -1.37
CA SER A 17 -9.63 7.54 -1.82
C SER A 17 -11.02 8.00 -1.41
N PHE A 18 -11.22 9.31 -1.25
CA PHE A 18 -12.47 9.86 -0.70
C PHE A 18 -13.05 10.93 -1.62
N ILE A 19 -14.35 10.82 -1.90
CA ILE A 19 -15.14 11.90 -2.52
C ILE A 19 -16.18 12.34 -1.50
N ILE A 20 -16.02 13.57 -1.01
CA ILE A 20 -16.71 14.06 0.17
C ILE A 20 -17.72 15.14 -0.23
N GLY A 21 -18.98 14.96 0.17
CA GLY A 21 -20.06 15.94 0.04
C GLY A 21 -20.66 16.30 1.40
N ALA A 22 -21.32 17.46 1.53
CA ALA A 22 -22.09 17.76 2.74
C ALA A 22 -23.37 16.90 2.81
N THR A 23 -23.89 16.52 1.64
CA THR A 23 -24.95 15.53 1.46
C THR A 23 -24.45 14.36 0.59
N GLU A 24 -25.19 13.25 0.59
CA GLU A 24 -24.91 12.12 -0.30
C GLU A 24 -25.07 12.51 -1.78
N GLU A 25 -26.07 13.34 -2.09
CA GLU A 25 -26.32 13.85 -3.44
C GLU A 25 -25.10 14.63 -3.97
N GLU A 26 -24.60 15.59 -3.18
CA GLU A 26 -23.41 16.37 -3.53
C GLU A 26 -22.17 15.50 -3.72
N ALA A 27 -22.01 14.44 -2.91
CA ALA A 27 -20.90 13.51 -3.03
C ALA A 27 -20.98 12.74 -4.36
N LYS A 28 -22.18 12.30 -4.78
CA LYS A 28 -22.42 11.62 -6.05
C LYS A 28 -22.25 12.55 -7.25
N GLU A 29 -22.71 13.80 -7.15
CA GLU A 29 -22.48 14.80 -8.19
C GLU A 29 -20.99 15.06 -8.39
N LYS A 30 -20.23 15.20 -7.29
CA LYS A 30 -18.77 15.34 -7.34
C LYS A 30 -18.10 14.08 -7.91
N GLU A 31 -18.59 12.90 -7.56
CA GLU A 31 -18.12 11.64 -8.15
C GLU A 31 -18.30 11.63 -9.67
N ALA A 32 -19.51 11.93 -10.14
CA ALA A 32 -19.82 11.99 -11.57
C ALA A 32 -18.96 13.03 -12.29
N TYR A 33 -18.66 14.16 -11.64
CA TYR A 33 -17.74 15.17 -12.16
C TYR A 33 -16.31 14.62 -12.29
N TYR A 34 -15.77 13.97 -11.26
CA TYR A 34 -14.41 13.39 -11.29
C TYR A 34 -14.28 12.26 -12.31
N ASP A 35 -15.32 11.46 -12.51
CA ASP A 35 -15.32 10.39 -13.49
C ASP A 35 -15.17 10.89 -14.94
N GLN A 36 -15.49 12.15 -15.22
CA GLN A 36 -15.23 12.77 -16.54
C GLN A 36 -13.74 12.93 -16.85
N PHE A 37 -12.88 12.91 -15.83
CA PHE A 37 -11.43 13.08 -15.97
C PHE A 37 -10.66 11.76 -15.92
N VAL A 38 -11.35 10.63 -15.76
CA VAL A 38 -10.71 9.31 -15.78
C VAL A 38 -10.20 9.01 -17.18
N SER A 39 -8.89 8.82 -17.31
CA SER A 39 -8.24 8.39 -18.55
C SER A 39 -8.01 6.89 -18.52
N VAL A 40 -8.74 6.14 -19.36
CA VAL A 40 -8.53 4.69 -19.52
C VAL A 40 -7.07 4.41 -19.92
N ASP A 41 -6.58 5.06 -20.97
CA ASP A 41 -5.20 4.90 -21.44
C ASP A 41 -4.17 5.22 -20.34
N GLY A 42 -4.40 6.27 -19.55
CA GLY A 42 -3.53 6.65 -18.44
C GLY A 42 -3.43 5.57 -17.36
N TYR A 43 -4.56 5.00 -16.94
CA TYR A 43 -4.58 3.91 -15.94
C TYR A 43 -3.92 2.63 -16.46
N LEU A 44 -4.13 2.29 -17.73
CA LEU A 44 -3.52 1.11 -18.34
C LEU A 44 -2.00 1.26 -18.47
N ALA A 45 -1.54 2.44 -18.90
CA ALA A 45 -0.12 2.77 -18.95
C ALA A 45 0.51 2.74 -17.55
N HIS A 46 -0.15 3.32 -16.54
CA HIS A 46 0.30 3.28 -15.14
C HIS A 46 0.45 1.86 -14.61
N SER A 47 -0.45 0.97 -15.01
CA SER A 47 -0.46 -0.44 -14.60
C SER A 47 0.47 -1.35 -15.40
N ALA A 48 1.24 -0.77 -16.34
CA ALA A 48 2.07 -1.50 -17.28
C ALA A 48 1.31 -2.61 -18.03
N ILE A 49 0.03 -2.38 -18.32
CA ILE A 49 -0.80 -3.25 -19.16
C ILE A 49 -0.56 -2.86 -20.62
N VAL A 50 0.59 -3.31 -21.11
CA VAL A 50 1.08 -3.04 -22.45
C VAL A 50 1.51 -4.35 -23.11
N ASP A 51 1.46 -4.39 -24.44
CA ASP A 51 1.92 -5.53 -25.22
C ASP A 51 3.46 -5.69 -25.14
N LYS A 52 3.98 -6.75 -25.78
CA LYS A 52 5.43 -7.04 -25.84
C LYS A 52 6.27 -5.94 -26.49
N THR A 53 5.64 -4.99 -27.19
CA THR A 53 6.29 -3.83 -27.82
C THR A 53 6.18 -2.57 -26.97
N GLY A 54 5.51 -2.63 -25.82
CA GLY A 54 5.29 -1.51 -24.90
C GLY A 54 4.10 -0.62 -25.26
N ARG A 55 3.20 -1.08 -26.14
CA ARG A 55 1.99 -0.33 -26.52
C ARG A 55 0.80 -0.70 -25.65
N VAL A 56 0.00 0.30 -25.28
CA VAL A 56 -1.26 0.08 -24.56
C VAL A 56 -2.23 -0.70 -25.45
N TYR A 57 -2.90 -1.70 -24.88
CA TYR A 57 -3.94 -2.46 -25.59
C TYR A 57 -5.15 -1.57 -25.89
N PRO A 58 -5.84 -1.77 -27.02
CA PRO A 58 -7.13 -1.11 -27.26
C PRO A 58 -8.11 -1.40 -26.10
N PRO A 59 -8.87 -0.40 -25.60
CA PRO A 59 -9.76 -0.54 -24.45
C PRO A 59 -10.78 -1.70 -24.55
N GLU A 60 -11.23 -1.98 -25.76
CA GLU A 60 -12.19 -3.03 -26.12
C GLU A 60 -11.58 -4.44 -26.21
N THR A 61 -10.26 -4.57 -26.06
CA THR A 61 -9.57 -5.86 -26.15
C THR A 61 -10.05 -6.77 -25.01
N PRO A 62 -10.46 -8.02 -25.26
CA PRO A 62 -10.79 -8.97 -24.21
C PRO A 62 -9.59 -9.21 -23.29
N ILE A 63 -9.82 -9.27 -21.98
CA ILE A 63 -8.73 -9.49 -21.02
C ILE A 63 -8.04 -10.85 -21.26
N ALA A 64 -8.80 -11.85 -21.75
CA ALA A 64 -8.27 -13.17 -22.12
C ALA A 64 -7.17 -13.12 -23.20
N ASP A 65 -7.12 -12.06 -24.00
CA ASP A 65 -6.16 -11.89 -25.09
C ASP A 65 -4.87 -11.17 -24.65
N LEU A 66 -4.72 -10.86 -23.36
CA LEU A 66 -3.53 -10.23 -22.81
C LEU A 66 -2.36 -11.21 -22.71
N ASP A 67 -1.25 -10.87 -23.36
CA ASP A 67 -0.02 -11.66 -23.40
C ASP A 67 0.99 -11.17 -22.34
N THR A 68 0.53 -11.06 -21.09
CA THR A 68 1.36 -10.60 -19.95
C THR A 68 1.08 -11.43 -18.69
N ASN A 69 2.09 -11.69 -17.86
CA ASN A 69 1.89 -12.32 -16.55
C ASN A 69 1.00 -11.47 -15.62
N THR A 70 1.07 -10.15 -15.76
CA THR A 70 0.19 -9.19 -15.05
C THR A 70 -1.28 -9.39 -15.42
N GLY A 71 -1.56 -9.83 -16.66
CA GLY A 71 -2.90 -10.10 -17.16
C GLY A 71 -3.66 -11.14 -16.33
N LYS A 72 -3.00 -12.15 -15.76
CA LYS A 72 -3.69 -13.19 -14.95
C LYS A 72 -4.30 -12.64 -13.67
N GLY A 73 -3.55 -11.84 -12.90
CA GLY A 73 -4.03 -11.25 -11.66
C GLY A 73 -5.19 -10.28 -11.90
N PHE A 74 -5.09 -9.46 -12.96
CA PHE A 74 -6.19 -8.60 -13.37
C PHE A 74 -7.38 -9.40 -13.90
N SER A 75 -7.18 -10.47 -14.68
CA SER A 75 -8.26 -11.34 -15.15
C SER A 75 -9.08 -11.89 -13.99
N GLU A 76 -8.41 -12.45 -12.98
CA GLU A 76 -9.07 -12.98 -11.78
C GLU A 76 -9.82 -11.89 -11.00
N TRP A 77 -9.24 -10.69 -10.90
CA TRP A 77 -9.87 -9.58 -10.20
C TRP A 77 -11.08 -9.02 -10.96
N VAL A 78 -10.96 -8.77 -12.26
CA VAL A 78 -12.06 -8.23 -13.07
C VAL A 78 -13.20 -9.25 -13.18
N SER A 79 -12.91 -10.54 -13.35
CA SER A 79 -13.93 -11.59 -13.43
C SER A 79 -14.78 -11.74 -12.16
N LYS A 80 -14.28 -11.26 -11.01
CA LYS A 80 -15.07 -11.21 -9.75
C LYS A 80 -16.07 -10.05 -9.72
N HIS A 81 -15.86 -9.03 -10.54
CA HIS A 81 -16.68 -7.80 -10.55
C HIS A 81 -17.58 -7.72 -11.79
N ILE A 82 -17.13 -8.21 -12.93
CA ILE A 82 -17.85 -8.23 -14.20
C ILE A 82 -18.25 -9.68 -14.50
N THR A 83 -19.54 -9.97 -14.42
CA THR A 83 -20.09 -11.34 -14.50
C THR A 83 -21.19 -11.50 -15.55
N ASP A 84 -21.65 -10.40 -16.12
CA ASP A 84 -22.75 -10.29 -17.07
C ASP A 84 -22.30 -10.24 -18.54
N ARG A 85 -21.01 -10.04 -18.79
CA ARG A 85 -20.39 -10.04 -20.13
C ARG A 85 -18.91 -10.41 -20.07
N GLU A 86 -18.30 -10.63 -21.24
CA GLU A 86 -16.85 -10.78 -21.36
C GLU A 86 -16.15 -9.48 -20.91
N PRO A 87 -15.19 -9.56 -19.98
CA PRO A 87 -14.46 -8.39 -19.50
C PRO A 87 -13.42 -7.93 -20.52
N VAL A 88 -13.26 -6.61 -20.63
CA VAL A 88 -12.32 -5.96 -21.55
C VAL A 88 -11.29 -5.14 -20.79
N VAL A 89 -10.20 -4.79 -21.46
CA VAL A 89 -9.09 -4.03 -20.88
C VAL A 89 -9.56 -2.73 -20.19
N ALA A 90 -10.55 -2.02 -20.76
CA ALA A 90 -11.12 -0.82 -20.14
C ALA A 90 -11.67 -1.05 -18.72
N ASP A 91 -12.16 -2.26 -18.42
CA ASP A 91 -12.71 -2.59 -17.11
C ASP A 91 -11.65 -2.55 -16.02
N ILE A 92 -10.39 -2.89 -16.36
CA ILE A 92 -9.25 -2.77 -15.43
C ILE A 92 -9.11 -1.32 -15.00
N ALA A 93 -9.08 -0.38 -15.94
CA ALA A 93 -8.93 1.05 -15.65
C ALA A 93 -10.08 1.57 -14.78
N TRP A 94 -11.32 1.23 -15.11
CA TRP A 94 -12.49 1.68 -14.33
C TRP A 94 -12.52 1.09 -12.93
N LEU A 95 -12.20 -0.19 -12.77
CA LEU A 95 -12.12 -0.80 -11.45
C LEU A 95 -10.95 -0.20 -10.67
N GLN A 96 -9.81 0.13 -11.29
CA GLN A 96 -8.70 0.76 -10.58
C GLN A 96 -9.05 2.17 -10.13
N ALA A 97 -9.78 2.91 -10.95
CA ALA A 97 -10.26 4.23 -10.60
C ALA A 97 -11.30 4.20 -9.45
N ARG A 98 -12.13 3.15 -9.34
CA ARG A 98 -13.30 3.16 -8.43
C ARG A 98 -13.21 2.22 -7.22
N ASN A 99 -12.46 1.12 -7.28
CA ASN A 99 -12.56 0.02 -6.30
C ASN A 99 -12.17 0.41 -4.87
N THR A 100 -11.25 1.35 -4.69
CA THR A 100 -10.82 1.84 -3.36
C THR A 100 -11.46 3.18 -2.98
N ARG A 101 -12.42 3.66 -3.79
CA ARG A 101 -13.09 4.94 -3.58
C ARG A 101 -14.23 4.78 -2.58
N VAL A 102 -14.29 5.71 -1.63
CA VAL A 102 -15.41 5.86 -0.70
C VAL A 102 -16.07 7.20 -0.97
N VAL A 103 -17.37 7.18 -1.27
CA VAL A 103 -18.16 8.36 -1.63
C VAL A 103 -19.24 8.57 -0.59
N GLY A 104 -19.38 9.78 -0.07
CA GLY A 104 -20.46 10.12 0.84
C GLY A 104 -20.17 11.32 1.73
N THR A 105 -20.97 11.43 2.79
CA THR A 105 -20.79 12.44 3.85
C THR A 105 -19.65 12.04 4.81
N PRO A 106 -19.10 12.99 5.59
CA PRO A 106 -18.08 12.67 6.59
C PRO A 106 -18.49 11.57 7.58
N GLY A 107 -19.76 11.55 7.99
CA GLY A 107 -20.31 10.49 8.86
C GLY A 107 -20.30 9.12 8.20
N GLN A 108 -20.81 9.02 6.97
CA GLN A 108 -20.82 7.76 6.20
C GLN A 108 -19.39 7.23 5.94
N ILE A 109 -18.44 8.14 5.68
CA ILE A 109 -17.04 7.79 5.49
C ILE A 109 -16.43 7.27 6.81
N ALA A 110 -16.70 7.92 7.94
CA ALA A 110 -16.28 7.45 9.25
C ALA A 110 -16.85 6.05 9.56
N ASP A 111 -18.13 5.79 9.26
CA ASP A 111 -18.75 4.46 9.41
C ASP A 111 -18.04 3.39 8.56
N LYS A 112 -17.55 3.75 7.37
CA LYS A 112 -16.79 2.83 6.51
C LYS A 112 -15.39 2.57 7.08
N ILE A 113 -14.71 3.60 7.58
CA ILE A 113 -13.37 3.47 8.19
C ILE A 113 -13.45 2.62 9.47
N GLU A 114 -14.48 2.80 10.30
CA GLU A 114 -14.72 1.98 11.48
C GLU A 114 -14.90 0.49 11.14
N ARG A 115 -15.64 0.18 10.07
CA ARG A 115 -15.74 -1.21 9.57
C ARG A 115 -14.41 -1.80 9.15
N TRP A 116 -13.53 -1.01 8.52
CA TRP A 116 -12.17 -1.46 8.19
C TRP A 116 -11.33 -1.71 9.45
N GLN A 117 -11.41 -0.81 10.43
CA GLN A 117 -10.73 -1.00 11.71
C GLN A 117 -11.21 -2.28 12.42
N ALA A 118 -12.52 -2.52 12.47
CA ALA A 118 -13.11 -3.73 13.03
C ALA A 118 -12.65 -5.02 12.30
N ALA A 119 -12.29 -4.92 11.03
CA ALA A 119 -11.71 -6.01 10.25
C ALA A 119 -10.19 -6.21 10.48
N GLY A 120 -9.57 -5.42 11.36
CA GLY A 120 -8.14 -5.52 11.70
C GLY A 120 -7.22 -4.60 10.91
N VAL A 121 -7.74 -3.57 10.23
CA VAL A 121 -6.92 -2.54 9.58
C VAL A 121 -6.48 -1.50 10.61
N ASP A 122 -5.16 -1.30 10.77
CA ASP A 122 -4.59 -0.36 11.74
C ASP A 122 -4.63 1.11 11.28
N GLY A 123 -4.74 1.36 9.97
CA GLY A 123 -4.78 2.72 9.45
C GLY A 123 -5.18 2.81 7.98
N ILE A 124 -5.26 4.05 7.49
CA ILE A 124 -5.64 4.34 6.12
C ILE A 124 -4.47 5.01 5.40
N ASN A 125 -4.16 4.55 4.19
CA ASN A 125 -3.34 5.31 3.25
C ASN A 125 -4.27 6.14 2.37
N VAL A 126 -4.31 7.45 2.61
CA VAL A 126 -5.22 8.38 1.90
C VAL A 126 -4.68 8.65 0.50
N ILE A 127 -5.44 8.23 -0.51
CA ILE A 127 -5.10 8.38 -1.93
C ILE A 127 -5.84 9.62 -2.47
N ASN A 128 -5.11 10.49 -3.19
CA ASN A 128 -5.65 11.72 -3.75
C ASN A 128 -6.31 11.54 -5.12
N TRP A 129 -7.30 12.38 -5.40
CA TRP A 129 -7.82 12.68 -6.74
C TRP A 129 -7.28 14.01 -7.26
N VAL A 130 -7.23 15.02 -6.38
CA VAL A 130 -6.76 16.37 -6.67
C VAL A 130 -5.78 16.79 -5.58
N ILE A 131 -4.62 17.32 -5.95
CA ILE A 131 -3.62 17.82 -5.00
C ILE A 131 -3.65 19.36 -5.01
N PRO A 132 -3.63 20.02 -3.84
CA PRO A 132 -3.70 19.45 -2.49
C PRO A 132 -5.12 19.10 -2.02
N GLY A 133 -6.16 19.47 -2.79
CA GLY A 133 -7.55 19.54 -2.33
C GLY A 133 -8.13 18.26 -1.71
N SER A 134 -7.75 17.06 -2.17
CA SER A 134 -8.21 15.81 -1.55
C SER A 134 -7.74 15.65 -0.10
N PHE A 135 -6.50 16.07 0.20
CA PHE A 135 -5.95 15.98 1.55
C PHE A 135 -6.56 17.03 2.47
N GLU A 136 -6.71 18.26 1.97
CA GLU A 136 -7.35 19.37 2.69
C GLU A 136 -8.79 19.01 3.03
N GLU A 137 -9.58 18.53 2.06
CA GLU A 137 -10.97 18.18 2.28
C GLU A 137 -11.14 17.03 3.28
N PHE A 138 -10.27 16.01 3.24
CA PHE A 138 -10.28 14.94 4.24
C PHE A 138 -9.93 15.46 5.64
N ALA A 139 -8.89 16.30 5.74
CA ALA A 139 -8.44 16.88 7.00
C ALA A 139 -9.49 17.81 7.62
N ASP A 140 -10.19 18.60 6.80
CA ASP A 140 -11.17 19.57 7.27
C ASP A 140 -12.52 18.94 7.59
N LYS A 141 -12.97 17.97 6.79
CA LYS A 141 -14.34 17.44 6.90
C LYS A 141 -14.42 16.10 7.63
N VAL A 142 -13.49 15.18 7.38
CA VAL A 142 -13.57 13.79 7.86
C VAL A 142 -12.79 13.60 9.16
N LEU A 143 -11.57 14.15 9.23
CA LEU A 143 -10.69 13.98 10.39
C LEU A 143 -11.32 14.46 11.72
N PRO A 144 -12.10 15.55 11.80
CA PRO A 144 -12.78 15.93 13.04
C PRO A 144 -13.78 14.86 13.52
N VAL A 145 -14.55 14.27 12.59
CA VAL A 145 -15.51 13.19 12.91
C VAL A 145 -14.78 11.94 13.39
N LEU A 146 -13.66 11.58 12.75
CA LEU A 146 -12.84 10.45 13.20
C LEU A 146 -12.27 10.68 14.61
N ARG A 147 -11.85 11.90 14.93
CA ARG A 147 -11.36 12.26 16.27
C ARG A 147 -12.46 12.19 17.33
N GLU A 148 -13.65 12.71 17.03
CA GLU A 148 -14.82 12.63 17.92
C GLU A 148 -15.16 11.17 18.26
N ARG A 149 -14.99 10.27 17.29
CA ARG A 149 -15.21 8.82 17.45
C ARG A 149 -14.02 8.04 18.01
N GLY A 150 -12.90 8.71 18.33
CA GLY A 150 -11.69 8.04 18.83
C GLY A 150 -10.95 7.19 17.79
N LEU A 151 -11.24 7.37 16.50
CA LEU A 151 -10.60 6.66 15.38
C LEU A 151 -9.33 7.35 14.86
N ALA A 152 -9.07 8.59 15.28
CA ALA A 152 -7.89 9.35 14.91
C ALA A 152 -7.32 10.14 16.10
N GLN A 153 -6.00 10.29 16.12
CA GLN A 153 -5.32 11.08 17.15
C GLN A 153 -5.66 12.59 17.03
N SER A 154 -5.76 13.26 18.18
CA SER A 154 -5.94 14.71 18.27
C SER A 154 -4.62 15.46 18.43
N GLU A 155 -3.59 14.81 18.94
CA GLU A 155 -2.24 15.33 19.12
C GLU A 155 -1.21 14.26 18.75
N TYR A 156 0.00 14.70 18.39
CA TYR A 156 1.09 13.78 18.10
C TYR A 156 1.76 13.31 19.40
N ALA A 157 1.86 11.99 19.57
CA ALA A 157 2.75 11.41 20.56
C ALA A 157 4.22 11.85 20.29
N GLN A 158 5.02 11.94 21.35
CA GLN A 158 6.44 12.29 21.23
C GLN A 158 7.26 11.12 20.66
N GLY A 159 8.46 11.42 20.16
CA GLY A 159 9.40 10.43 19.67
C GLY A 159 9.35 10.17 18.16
N THR A 160 10.05 9.11 17.76
CA THR A 160 10.22 8.65 16.38
C THR A 160 8.91 8.09 15.79
N LEU A 161 8.87 7.90 14.46
CA LEU A 161 7.72 7.30 13.79
C LEU A 161 7.41 5.89 14.31
N ARG A 162 8.43 5.09 14.65
CA ARG A 162 8.21 3.75 15.22
C ARG A 162 7.54 3.83 16.59
N GLU A 163 7.98 4.74 17.44
CA GLU A 163 7.36 4.95 18.76
C GLU A 163 5.90 5.37 18.60
N LYS A 164 5.60 6.27 17.66
CA LYS A 164 4.23 6.69 17.35
C LYS A 164 3.34 5.57 16.85
N LEU A 165 3.87 4.61 16.08
CA LEU A 165 3.09 3.52 15.47
C LEU A 165 2.98 2.27 16.35
N PHE A 166 4.00 1.97 17.16
CA PHE A 166 4.12 0.70 17.87
C PHE A 166 4.27 0.85 19.39
N GLY A 167 4.71 2.01 19.91
CA GLY A 167 4.93 2.22 21.34
C GLY A 167 6.11 1.46 21.97
N GLU A 168 6.81 0.59 21.23
CA GLU A 168 7.87 -0.30 21.75
C GLU A 168 9.30 0.31 21.72
N GLY A 169 9.42 1.62 21.53
CA GLY A 169 10.71 2.33 21.45
C GLY A 169 11.22 2.59 20.02
N PRO A 170 12.39 3.23 19.88
CA PRO A 170 12.86 3.75 18.59
C PRO A 170 13.44 2.67 17.65
N LEU A 171 13.83 1.51 18.20
CA LEU A 171 14.44 0.41 17.46
C LEU A 171 13.45 -0.74 17.23
N LEU A 172 13.73 -1.58 16.24
CA LEU A 172 12.96 -2.80 15.97
C LEU A 172 13.01 -3.77 17.17
N ASN A 173 11.93 -4.48 17.49
CA ASN A 173 11.97 -5.47 18.56
C ASN A 173 12.81 -6.71 18.18
N GLU A 174 13.14 -7.54 19.18
CA GLU A 174 14.01 -8.72 19.01
C GLU A 174 13.47 -9.77 18.03
N ARG A 175 12.15 -9.76 17.78
CA ARG A 175 11.49 -10.69 16.85
C ARG A 175 11.66 -10.28 15.39
N HIS A 176 12.09 -9.05 15.13
CA HIS A 176 12.32 -8.57 13.78
C HIS A 176 13.68 -9.09 13.26
N PRO A 177 13.78 -9.62 12.02
CA PRO A 177 15.03 -10.19 11.49
C PRO A 177 16.25 -9.27 11.58
N ALA A 178 16.07 -7.97 11.38
CA ALA A 178 17.13 -6.98 11.51
C ALA A 178 17.76 -6.89 12.92
N ALA A 179 17.03 -7.27 13.98
CA ALA A 179 17.57 -7.27 15.35
C ALA A 179 18.73 -8.26 15.50
N GLY A 180 18.72 -9.36 14.76
CA GLY A 180 19.81 -10.35 14.74
C GLY A 180 21.14 -9.83 14.18
N TYR A 181 21.13 -8.68 13.49
CA TYR A 181 22.34 -8.04 12.97
C TYR A 181 22.93 -6.99 13.92
N ARG A 182 22.32 -6.75 15.09
CA ARG A 182 22.85 -5.82 16.08
C ARG A 182 24.22 -6.29 16.57
N GLY A 183 25.21 -5.43 16.40
CA GLY A 183 26.58 -5.76 16.80
C GLY A 183 27.26 -6.81 15.92
N ALA A 184 26.64 -7.27 14.83
CA ALA A 184 27.20 -8.31 13.94
C ALA A 184 28.58 -7.94 13.36
N PHE A 185 28.92 -6.64 13.33
CA PHE A 185 30.21 -6.13 12.88
C PHE A 185 30.94 -5.31 13.96
N ALA A 186 30.47 -5.34 15.22
CA ALA A 186 31.05 -4.53 16.29
C ALA A 186 32.42 -5.03 16.76
N SER A 187 32.72 -6.32 16.56
CA SER A 187 34.02 -6.94 16.81
C SER A 187 34.84 -7.17 15.54
N GLY A 188 34.43 -6.54 14.42
CA GLY A 188 35.17 -6.58 13.17
C GLY A 188 36.45 -5.74 13.23
N PRO A 189 37.38 -5.96 12.29
CA PRO A 189 38.57 -5.13 12.17
C PRO A 189 38.16 -3.66 12.00
N SER A 190 38.74 -2.80 12.85
CA SER A 190 38.54 -1.35 12.85
C SER A 190 39.34 -0.64 11.76
N SER A 191 40.24 -1.37 11.09
CA SER A 191 41.07 -0.88 9.98
C SER A 191 41.23 -1.93 8.88
N TRP A 192 41.63 -1.47 7.69
CA TRP A 192 41.97 -2.35 6.57
C TRP A 192 43.18 -3.25 6.87
N ASP A 193 44.11 -2.80 7.70
CA ASP A 193 45.29 -3.59 8.12
C ASP A 193 44.88 -4.74 9.05
N GLU A 194 44.00 -4.48 10.02
CA GLU A 194 43.42 -5.54 10.87
C GLU A 194 42.61 -6.54 10.04
N ALA A 195 41.87 -6.06 9.03
CA ALA A 195 41.11 -6.90 8.12
C ALA A 195 42.00 -7.74 7.18
N ALA A 196 43.19 -7.24 6.84
CA ALA A 196 44.18 -7.95 6.05
C ALA A 196 44.89 -9.01 6.89
N ALA A 197 45.19 -8.72 8.16
CA ALA A 197 45.79 -9.67 9.10
C ALA A 197 44.89 -10.89 9.37
N LEU A 198 43.58 -10.68 9.52
CA LEU A 198 42.61 -11.76 9.67
C LEU A 198 42.47 -12.64 8.42
N ARG A 199 42.63 -12.07 7.22
CA ARG A 199 42.61 -12.82 5.95
C ARG A 199 43.87 -13.67 5.72
N GLY A 200 44.98 -13.34 6.39
CA GLY A 200 46.23 -14.09 6.30
C GLY A 200 46.35 -15.29 7.26
N ALA A 201 45.37 -15.50 8.15
CA ALA A 201 45.48 -16.47 9.25
C ALA A 201 44.90 -17.87 8.96
N GLU A 202 44.15 -18.08 7.87
CA GLU A 202 43.61 -19.40 7.51
C GLU A 202 43.86 -19.76 6.04
N VAL A 203 45.06 -20.30 5.77
CA VAL A 203 45.23 -21.43 4.83
C VAL A 203 46.35 -22.32 5.38
N GLN A 204 46.05 -23.16 6.38
CA GLN A 204 46.79 -24.42 6.52
C GLN A 204 46.07 -25.43 5.63
N GLU A 205 46.71 -25.77 4.51
CA GLU A 205 46.31 -26.85 3.62
C GLU A 205 46.18 -28.15 4.44
N ALA A 206 44.95 -28.54 4.76
CA ALA A 206 44.65 -29.92 5.10
C ALA A 206 44.80 -30.73 3.80
N GLY A 207 45.98 -31.32 3.62
CA GLY A 207 46.30 -32.18 2.49
C GLY A 207 45.24 -33.27 2.30
N VAL A 208 44.71 -33.35 1.08
CA VAL A 208 43.85 -34.44 0.63
C VAL A 208 44.75 -35.66 0.40
N PRO A 209 44.54 -36.80 1.09
CA PRO A 209 45.31 -38.02 0.83
C PRO A 209 44.89 -38.63 -0.52
N ALA A 210 45.87 -39.23 -1.19
CA ALA A 210 45.78 -39.83 -2.53
C ALA A 210 44.75 -40.97 -2.66
#